data_AF-A0A7M3LQM2-F1
#
_entry.id   AF-A0A7M3LQM2-F1
#
_cell.length_a   1.000
_cell.length_b   1.000
_cell.length_c   1.000
_cell.angle_alpha   90.00
_cell.angle_beta   90.00
_cell.angle_gamma   90.00
#
_symmetry.space_group_name_H-M   'P 1'
#
loop_
_entity.id
_entity.type
_entity.pdbx_description
1 polymer ?
#
loop_
_entity_poly.entity_id
_entity_poly.type
_entity_poly.pdbx_seq_one_letter_code
_entity_poly.pdbx_strand_id
1 'polypeptide(L)'
;MVNARTYPLWRDLAMSEDLPKEALKTVIGALCAPATTPHGFDAQADRWREEALKAALPALLARTSAKRLRGQLLVHADEKTLAALAADGTVTAADVPAILRHRRAWAGLISALARHPGQVEAAIALLPRLPDHKVEQVVRDWDPDRYTRTKGTAPAPPVPPELFDAVLEACLTPLAAYLLHPEPEEGWEAVSAFSKDWSLELGDRAGWAMLARCPQRWPQLTAHPVLGAAVQHLLLDQAETQALEDARLRAADPDGEELPADPAPALSEDLLLACLPALCMPELADLPNPQVTARRTLHHLANRIRNNPRLADLAADQLHTAADALVTRGQLLTWPDKQENDYEFDGRVLRLAEDLALLSAHPDHLAEACAQLARLDPPAVVSPTPSRTLIRVLDNVDPDHDRPARLLERHYEHRRVQALTVLAANPHTPHTAVADVLNGLHPAELAWIAEKAGGPDWFLAAAAAVPVPEDKDDGVVRLLDDEELGKHPDPAAVLQSWLDSPAAGEILSRSEVYRAVVKSRYRTLEHLRQIPADEVLTRHEPDVALKILLEHCGRSTDRWEALAAAMTFDYDDEKITFGQLLDSLNPTPAQAQTS
;
A
#
# COMPACT_ATOMS: atom_id res chain seq x y z
N MET A 1 -33.14 -0.84 53.44
CA MET A 1 -34.17 -1.04 52.41
C MET A 1 -34.81 0.31 52.14
N VAL A 2 -35.08 0.65 50.88
CA VAL A 2 -35.61 1.96 50.48
C VAL A 2 -36.76 1.73 49.50
N ASN A 3 -37.84 2.50 49.63
CA ASN A 3 -38.98 2.45 48.71
C ASN A 3 -38.65 3.26 47.46
N ALA A 4 -38.79 2.65 46.27
CA ALA A 4 -38.49 3.27 44.98
C ALA A 4 -39.13 4.65 44.77
N ARG A 5 -40.36 4.85 45.28
CA ARG A 5 -41.09 6.12 45.17
C ARG A 5 -40.48 7.26 45.98
N THR A 6 -39.46 6.99 46.82
CA THR A 6 -38.80 8.00 47.66
C THR A 6 -37.49 8.53 47.08
N TYR A 7 -36.95 7.96 45.99
CA TYR A 7 -35.69 8.45 45.40
C TYR A 7 -35.71 9.94 44.97
N PRO A 8 -36.80 10.50 44.42
CA PRO A 8 -36.89 11.95 44.17
C PRO A 8 -36.74 12.79 45.45
N LEU A 9 -37.37 12.36 46.55
CA LEU A 9 -37.23 13.03 47.85
C LEU A 9 -35.80 12.93 48.39
N TRP A 10 -35.12 11.79 48.25
CA TRP A 10 -33.72 11.63 48.65
C TRP A 10 -32.76 12.47 47.80
N ARG A 11 -33.04 12.65 46.50
CA ARG A 11 -32.32 13.59 45.61
C ARG A 11 -32.51 15.03 46.10
N ASP A 12 -33.74 15.45 46.35
CA ASP A 12 -34.04 16.84 46.72
C ASP A 12 -33.44 17.18 48.10
N LEU A 13 -33.47 16.24 49.06
CA LEU A 13 -32.76 16.33 50.33
C LEU A 13 -31.24 16.40 50.17
N ALA A 14 -30.66 15.66 49.22
CA ALA A 14 -29.22 15.69 48.95
C ALA A 14 -28.75 17.02 48.32
N MET A 15 -29.60 17.65 47.51
CA MET A 15 -29.34 18.93 46.85
C MET A 15 -29.65 20.14 47.76
N SER A 16 -30.51 20.00 48.77
CA SER A 16 -30.83 21.05 49.74
C SER A 16 -29.63 21.44 50.61
N GLU A 17 -29.23 22.72 50.56
CA GLU A 17 -28.10 23.28 51.33
C GLU A 17 -28.29 23.15 52.85
N ASP A 18 -29.53 23.21 53.33
CA ASP A 18 -29.90 23.13 54.75
C ASP A 18 -29.69 21.74 55.39
N LEU A 19 -29.44 20.69 54.60
CA LEU A 19 -29.25 19.32 55.13
C LEU A 19 -28.07 19.25 56.13
N PRO A 20 -28.29 18.79 57.38
CA PRO A 20 -27.23 18.64 58.37
C PRO A 20 -26.16 17.60 57.96
N LYS A 21 -24.90 17.85 58.35
CA LYS A 21 -23.75 16.98 58.03
C LYS A 21 -23.91 15.56 58.61
N GLU A 22 -24.63 15.45 59.72
CA GLU A 22 -24.96 14.22 60.43
C GLU A 22 -25.94 13.36 59.61
N ALA A 23 -26.91 13.98 58.95
CA ALA A 23 -27.90 13.32 58.10
C ALA A 23 -27.31 12.85 56.76
N LEU A 24 -26.24 13.50 56.30
CA LEU A 24 -25.63 13.28 54.98
C LEU A 24 -25.16 11.83 54.78
N LYS A 25 -24.69 11.15 55.84
CA LYS A 25 -24.39 9.70 55.83
C LYS A 25 -25.63 8.84 55.53
N THR A 26 -26.79 9.21 56.08
CA THR A 26 -28.05 8.48 55.91
C THR A 26 -28.62 8.70 54.50
N VAL A 27 -28.53 9.93 53.97
CA VAL A 27 -28.98 10.25 52.60
C VAL A 27 -28.13 9.52 51.55
N ILE A 28 -26.80 9.50 51.69
CA ILE A 28 -25.91 8.67 50.84
C ILE A 28 -26.29 7.18 50.97
N GLY A 29 -26.48 6.70 52.20
CA GLY A 29 -26.86 5.31 52.46
C GLY A 29 -28.22 4.91 51.86
N ALA A 30 -29.14 5.86 51.68
CA ALA A 30 -30.43 5.64 51.02
C ALA A 30 -30.30 5.64 49.48
N LEU A 31 -29.56 6.57 48.90
CA LEU A 31 -29.36 6.68 47.44
C LEU A 31 -28.49 5.55 46.87
N CYS A 32 -27.50 5.07 47.62
CA CYS A 32 -26.66 3.93 47.22
C CYS A 32 -27.33 2.55 47.49
N ALA A 33 -28.45 2.49 48.20
CA ALA A 33 -29.14 1.22 48.46
C ALA A 33 -30.03 0.84 47.25
N PRO A 34 -29.92 -0.39 46.72
CA PRO A 34 -30.73 -0.84 45.59
C PRO A 34 -32.22 -0.92 45.95
N ALA A 35 -33.07 -0.65 44.95
CA ALA A 35 -34.51 -0.72 45.12
C ALA A 35 -34.94 -2.16 45.40
N THR A 36 -35.79 -2.38 46.41
CA THR A 36 -36.21 -3.72 46.82
C THR A 36 -37.71 -3.90 46.65
N THR A 37 -38.14 -4.86 45.82
CA THR A 37 -39.54 -5.31 45.76
C THR A 37 -39.70 -6.66 46.45
N PRO A 38 -40.92 -7.06 46.88
CA PRO A 38 -41.19 -8.40 47.42
C PRO A 38 -40.99 -9.55 46.42
N HIS A 39 -40.70 -9.27 45.14
CA HIS A 39 -40.66 -10.26 44.05
C HIS A 39 -39.33 -10.28 43.28
N GLY A 40 -38.33 -9.49 43.69
CA GLY A 40 -36.98 -9.52 43.13
C GLY A 40 -36.46 -8.16 42.69
N PHE A 41 -35.52 -8.18 41.73
CA PHE A 41 -34.92 -7.01 41.11
C PHE A 41 -35.92 -6.30 40.19
N ASP A 42 -36.11 -5.00 40.38
CA ASP A 42 -36.99 -4.15 39.58
C ASP A 42 -36.15 -3.13 38.82
N ALA A 43 -35.98 -3.37 37.51
CA ALA A 43 -35.18 -2.53 36.63
C ALA A 43 -35.75 -1.11 36.44
N GLN A 44 -37.05 -0.90 36.66
CA GLN A 44 -37.66 0.43 36.58
C GLN A 44 -37.38 1.23 37.86
N ALA A 45 -37.49 0.56 39.02
CA ALA A 45 -37.14 1.16 40.30
C ALA A 45 -35.64 1.46 40.44
N ASP A 46 -34.76 0.63 39.86
CA ASP A 46 -33.32 0.85 39.90
C ASP A 46 -32.86 1.96 38.93
N ARG A 47 -33.54 2.15 37.79
CA ARG A 47 -33.37 3.36 36.96
C ARG A 47 -33.67 4.64 37.73
N TRP A 48 -34.77 4.69 38.49
CA TRP A 48 -35.09 5.86 39.32
C TRP A 48 -34.05 6.12 40.43
N ARG A 49 -33.42 5.06 40.98
CA ARG A 49 -32.26 5.19 41.87
C ARG A 49 -31.09 5.87 41.14
N GLU A 50 -30.78 5.43 39.92
CA GLU A 50 -29.63 5.92 39.15
C GLU A 50 -29.82 7.36 38.66
N GLU A 51 -31.02 7.71 38.17
CA GLU A 51 -31.38 9.09 37.81
C GLU A 51 -31.27 10.03 39.02
N ALA A 52 -31.84 9.64 40.17
CA ALA A 52 -31.80 10.41 41.41
C ALA A 52 -30.36 10.57 41.95
N LEU A 53 -29.58 9.49 41.96
CA LEU A 53 -28.19 9.50 42.41
C LEU A 53 -27.31 10.32 41.46
N LYS A 54 -27.45 10.19 40.14
CA LYS A 54 -26.68 10.95 39.14
C LYS A 54 -26.94 12.45 39.24
N ALA A 55 -28.18 12.87 39.50
CA ALA A 55 -28.52 14.27 39.75
C ALA A 55 -27.97 14.80 41.09
N ALA A 56 -27.99 13.98 42.15
CA ALA A 56 -27.51 14.37 43.49
C ALA A 56 -25.98 14.31 43.66
N LEU A 57 -25.29 13.54 42.81
CA LEU A 57 -23.87 13.21 42.93
C LEU A 57 -22.93 14.43 43.07
N PRO A 58 -23.06 15.52 42.30
CA PRO A 58 -22.16 16.67 42.42
C PRO A 58 -22.27 17.32 43.80
N ALA A 59 -23.50 17.59 44.25
CA ALA A 59 -23.78 18.20 45.55
C ALA A 59 -23.33 17.31 46.72
N LEU A 60 -23.52 16.00 46.63
CA LEU A 60 -23.08 15.06 47.66
C LEU A 60 -21.55 14.98 47.76
N LEU A 61 -20.84 14.96 46.63
CA LEU A 61 -19.38 14.95 46.62
C LEU A 61 -18.79 16.29 47.09
N ALA A 62 -19.33 17.44 46.68
CA ALA A 62 -18.88 18.74 47.17
C ALA A 62 -19.01 18.89 48.70
N ARG A 63 -20.01 18.23 49.30
CA ARG A 63 -20.32 18.32 50.74
C ARG A 63 -19.65 17.25 51.61
N THR A 64 -18.99 16.24 51.04
CA THR A 64 -18.39 15.13 51.81
C THR A 64 -16.90 14.95 51.56
N SER A 65 -16.08 15.19 52.59
CA SER A 65 -14.64 14.90 52.62
C SER A 65 -14.32 13.49 53.14
N ALA A 66 -15.32 12.74 53.63
CA ALA A 66 -15.11 11.45 54.24
C ALA A 66 -14.81 10.38 53.18
N LYS A 67 -13.53 9.98 53.06
CA LYS A 67 -13.00 9.05 52.04
C LYS A 67 -13.83 7.78 51.81
N ARG A 68 -14.44 7.21 52.87
CA ARG A 68 -15.33 6.04 52.76
C ARG A 68 -16.67 6.35 52.07
N LEU A 69 -17.26 7.51 52.35
CA LEU A 69 -18.52 7.95 51.73
C LEU A 69 -18.30 8.42 50.29
N ARG A 70 -17.21 9.18 50.02
CA ARG A 70 -16.78 9.51 48.66
C ARG A 70 -16.60 8.25 47.83
N GLY A 71 -15.85 7.27 48.34
CA GLY A 71 -15.64 5.98 47.67
C GLY A 71 -16.93 5.22 47.34
N GLN A 72 -17.97 5.30 48.18
CA GLN A 72 -19.26 4.68 47.88
C GLN A 72 -20.03 5.40 46.75
N LEU A 73 -19.98 6.74 46.71
CA LEU A 73 -20.61 7.53 45.65
C LEU A 73 -19.94 7.31 44.27
N LEU A 74 -18.60 7.31 44.24
CA LEU A 74 -17.81 7.24 43.01
C LEU A 74 -18.02 5.94 42.21
N VAL A 75 -18.37 4.84 42.87
CA VAL A 75 -18.64 3.54 42.22
C VAL A 75 -19.80 3.63 41.23
N HIS A 76 -20.83 4.42 41.54
CA HIS A 76 -22.08 4.50 40.77
C HIS A 76 -22.06 5.55 39.64
N ALA A 77 -21.04 6.40 39.58
CA ALA A 77 -20.94 7.48 38.60
C ALA A 77 -20.33 6.98 37.29
N ASP A 78 -20.96 7.14 36.12
CA ASP A 78 -20.34 6.73 34.85
C ASP A 78 -19.05 7.51 34.51
N GLU A 79 -18.24 7.02 33.56
CA GLU A 79 -16.93 7.62 33.24
C GLU A 79 -17.03 9.05 32.72
N LYS A 80 -18.09 9.39 31.96
CA LYS A 80 -18.37 10.75 31.51
C LYS A 80 -18.68 11.68 32.70
N THR A 81 -19.46 11.19 33.67
CA THR A 81 -19.82 11.91 34.88
C THR A 81 -18.61 12.10 35.81
N LEU A 82 -17.74 11.10 35.94
CA LEU A 82 -16.48 11.23 36.70
C LEU A 82 -15.51 12.21 36.04
N ALA A 83 -15.40 12.21 34.71
CA ALA A 83 -14.59 13.18 33.99
C ALA A 83 -15.15 14.62 34.12
N ALA A 84 -16.46 14.82 34.00
CA ALA A 84 -17.07 16.13 34.24
C ALA A 84 -16.78 16.63 35.67
N LEU A 85 -17.05 15.80 36.69
CA LEU A 85 -16.80 16.16 38.09
C LEU A 85 -15.32 16.39 38.42
N ALA A 86 -14.40 15.76 37.69
CA ALA A 86 -12.96 16.01 37.84
C ALA A 86 -12.52 17.33 37.19
N ALA A 87 -13.19 17.75 36.12
CA ALA A 87 -13.00 19.05 35.47
C ALA A 87 -13.71 20.22 36.20
N ASP A 88 -14.73 19.91 37.02
CA ASP A 88 -15.36 20.83 37.97
C ASP A 88 -14.62 20.89 39.32
N GLY A 89 -13.49 20.18 39.47
CA GLY A 89 -12.69 20.09 40.71
C GLY A 89 -13.37 19.37 41.88
N THR A 90 -14.55 18.79 41.66
CA THR A 90 -15.35 18.07 42.68
C THR A 90 -14.82 16.65 42.94
N VAL A 91 -14.20 16.04 41.93
CA VAL A 91 -13.40 14.81 42.02
C VAL A 91 -11.92 15.17 41.93
N THR A 92 -11.10 14.53 42.76
CA THR A 92 -9.69 14.92 42.93
C THR A 92 -8.73 13.72 42.90
N ALA A 93 -7.42 14.00 42.85
CA ALA A 93 -6.35 13.01 43.01
C ALA A 93 -6.52 12.12 44.27
N ALA A 94 -7.14 12.62 45.34
CA ALA A 94 -7.42 11.84 46.55
C ALA A 94 -8.48 10.72 46.34
N ASP A 95 -9.32 10.86 45.31
CA ASP A 95 -10.41 9.96 44.93
C ASP A 95 -9.98 8.90 43.89
N VAL A 96 -8.95 9.19 43.10
CA VAL A 96 -8.39 8.30 42.08
C VAL A 96 -8.12 6.87 42.60
N PRO A 97 -7.53 6.65 43.80
CA PRO A 97 -7.34 5.31 44.37
C PRO A 97 -8.62 4.58 44.80
N ALA A 98 -9.80 5.22 44.75
CA ALA A 98 -11.10 4.60 44.91
C ALA A 98 -11.72 4.26 43.54
N ILE A 99 -11.63 5.18 42.57
CA ILE A 99 -12.09 4.97 41.18
C ILE A 99 -11.37 3.76 40.56
N LEU A 100 -10.03 3.72 40.66
CA LEU A 100 -9.20 2.68 40.04
C LEU A 100 -9.26 1.30 40.72
N ARG A 101 -10.09 1.10 41.74
CA ARG A 101 -10.41 -0.24 42.29
C ARG A 101 -11.49 -0.96 41.48
N HIS A 102 -12.27 -0.20 40.72
CA HIS A 102 -13.45 -0.69 40.02
C HIS A 102 -13.38 -0.45 38.51
N ARG A 103 -12.40 0.34 38.03
CA ARG A 103 -12.18 0.69 36.62
C ARG A 103 -10.69 0.82 36.30
N ARG A 104 -10.34 0.75 35.02
CA ARG A 104 -9.00 1.11 34.52
C ARG A 104 -8.86 2.64 34.46
N ALA A 105 -7.66 3.15 34.18
CA ALA A 105 -7.51 4.56 33.80
C ALA A 105 -8.02 4.76 32.36
N TRP A 106 -8.50 5.96 32.06
CA TRP A 106 -8.89 6.38 30.71
C TRP A 106 -8.49 7.84 30.49
N ALA A 107 -8.21 8.22 29.24
CA ALA A 107 -7.65 9.53 28.89
C ALA A 107 -8.48 10.70 29.46
N GLY A 108 -9.81 10.66 29.30
CA GLY A 108 -10.71 11.70 29.79
C GLY A 108 -10.67 11.95 31.31
N LEU A 109 -10.26 10.98 32.14
CA LEU A 109 -10.02 11.23 33.58
C LEU A 109 -8.75 12.07 33.78
N ILE A 110 -7.69 11.76 33.04
CA ILE A 110 -6.40 12.45 33.10
C ILE A 110 -6.56 13.89 32.60
N SER A 111 -7.17 14.06 31.41
CA SER A 111 -7.47 15.38 30.85
C SER A 111 -8.31 16.23 31.80
N ALA A 112 -9.33 15.64 32.43
CA ALA A 112 -10.20 16.36 33.37
C ALA A 112 -9.47 16.79 34.65
N LEU A 113 -8.73 15.90 35.30
CA LEU A 113 -7.96 16.23 36.50
C LEU A 113 -6.94 17.34 36.23
N ALA A 114 -6.21 17.27 35.11
CA ALA A 114 -5.19 18.23 34.74
C ALA A 114 -5.71 19.63 34.36
N ARG A 115 -7.03 19.84 34.23
CA ARG A 115 -7.63 21.19 34.12
C ARG A 115 -7.42 22.02 35.39
N HIS A 116 -7.04 21.39 36.51
CA HIS A 116 -6.70 22.06 37.76
C HIS A 116 -5.18 22.03 37.99
N PRO A 117 -4.48 23.19 38.08
CA PRO A 117 -3.03 23.24 38.23
C PRO A 117 -2.48 22.40 39.39
N GLY A 118 -3.15 22.42 40.55
CA GLY A 118 -2.78 21.61 41.73
C GLY A 118 -3.04 20.11 41.61
N GLN A 119 -3.35 19.60 40.41
CA GLN A 119 -3.60 18.18 40.14
C GLN A 119 -2.82 17.64 38.93
N VAL A 120 -2.03 18.47 38.23
CA VAL A 120 -1.33 18.10 36.99
C VAL A 120 -0.33 16.95 37.22
N GLU A 121 0.50 17.01 38.25
CA GLU A 121 1.42 15.91 38.63
C GLU A 121 0.68 14.58 38.86
N ALA A 122 -0.48 14.63 39.53
CA ALA A 122 -1.29 13.45 39.84
C ALA A 122 -2.02 12.89 38.61
N ALA A 123 -2.26 13.72 37.59
CA ALA A 123 -2.76 13.29 36.29
C ALA A 123 -1.63 12.65 35.45
N ILE A 124 -0.45 13.27 35.41
CA ILE A 124 0.76 12.72 34.75
C ILE A 124 1.10 11.33 35.31
N ALA A 125 1.03 11.15 36.64
CA ALA A 125 1.24 9.86 37.30
C ALA A 125 0.22 8.74 36.94
N LEU A 126 -0.79 9.03 36.10
CA LEU A 126 -1.72 8.05 35.55
C LEU A 126 -1.45 7.67 34.09
N LEU A 127 -0.56 8.38 33.37
CA LEU A 127 -0.24 8.07 31.98
C LEU A 127 0.26 6.61 31.81
N PRO A 128 1.17 6.06 32.67
CA PRO A 128 1.59 4.66 32.60
C PRO A 128 0.53 3.62 32.99
N ARG A 129 -0.75 4.02 33.10
CA ARG A 129 -1.91 3.15 33.33
C ARG A 129 -2.91 3.18 32.18
N LEU A 130 -2.65 3.98 31.14
CA LEU A 130 -3.33 3.88 29.86
C LEU A 130 -2.69 2.79 28.98
N PRO A 131 -3.44 2.18 28.06
CA PRO A 131 -2.85 1.56 26.87
C PRO A 131 -2.24 2.66 25.97
N ASP A 132 -1.16 2.34 25.26
CA ASP A 132 -0.33 3.32 24.53
C ASP A 132 -1.14 4.07 23.46
N HIS A 133 -1.95 3.33 22.69
CA HIS A 133 -2.92 3.87 21.71
C HIS A 133 -4.00 4.82 22.31
N LYS A 134 -4.00 5.04 23.64
CA LYS A 134 -4.88 5.99 24.34
C LYS A 134 -4.14 7.19 24.94
N VAL A 135 -2.82 7.27 24.84
CA VAL A 135 -2.03 8.35 25.46
C VAL A 135 -2.26 9.69 24.75
N GLU A 136 -2.19 9.73 23.42
CA GLU A 136 -2.50 10.92 22.60
C GLU A 136 -3.91 11.49 22.85
N GLN A 137 -4.86 10.61 23.20
CA GLN A 137 -6.26 10.96 23.45
C GLN A 137 -6.40 11.94 24.63
N VAL A 138 -5.43 11.99 25.55
CA VAL A 138 -5.39 12.94 26.67
C VAL A 138 -5.35 14.39 26.17
N VAL A 139 -4.65 14.64 25.06
CA VAL A 139 -4.44 15.97 24.46
C VAL A 139 -5.39 16.20 23.27
N ARG A 140 -5.81 15.15 22.56
CA ARG A 140 -6.84 15.24 21.52
C ARG A 140 -8.22 15.55 22.07
N ASP A 141 -8.66 14.79 23.06
CA ASP A 141 -10.02 14.84 23.59
C ASP A 141 -10.11 15.82 24.79
N TRP A 142 -9.16 16.76 24.87
CA TRP A 142 -9.00 17.75 25.93
C TRP A 142 -10.17 18.75 26.02
N ASP A 143 -10.71 19.17 24.88
CA ASP A 143 -11.89 20.03 24.77
C ASP A 143 -12.97 19.32 23.92
N PRO A 144 -13.65 18.29 24.46
CA PRO A 144 -14.53 17.43 23.66
C PRO A 144 -15.78 18.18 23.18
N ASP A 145 -16.18 19.23 23.89
CA ASP A 145 -17.32 20.07 23.54
C ASP A 145 -16.97 21.22 22.59
N ARG A 146 -15.73 21.30 22.07
CA ARG A 146 -15.26 22.40 21.18
C ARG A 146 -16.22 22.71 20.03
N TYR A 147 -16.83 21.69 19.44
CA TYR A 147 -17.74 21.79 18.29
C TYR A 147 -19.24 21.78 18.66
N THR A 148 -19.58 21.40 19.90
CA THR A 148 -20.96 21.32 20.42
C THR A 148 -21.31 22.44 21.40
N ARG A 149 -20.33 23.28 21.78
CA ARG A 149 -20.41 24.33 22.80
C ARG A 149 -21.59 25.28 22.57
N THR A 150 -22.52 25.29 23.53
CA THR A 150 -23.60 26.27 23.59
C THR A 150 -23.07 27.67 23.92
N LYS A 151 -23.69 28.70 23.33
CA LYS A 151 -23.27 30.10 23.44
C LYS A 151 -23.46 30.61 24.88
N GLY A 152 -22.36 30.67 25.64
CA GLY A 152 -22.33 31.09 27.04
C GLY A 152 -21.46 30.19 27.93
N THR A 153 -21.20 28.95 27.51
CA THR A 153 -20.28 28.04 28.22
C THR A 153 -18.82 28.44 27.97
N ALA A 154 -18.02 28.45 29.04
CA ALA A 154 -16.60 28.77 28.95
C ALA A 154 -15.81 27.72 28.13
N PRO A 155 -14.69 28.11 27.48
CA PRO A 155 -13.77 27.14 26.90
C PRO A 155 -13.02 26.36 27.98
N ALA A 156 -12.51 25.18 27.63
CA ALA A 156 -11.51 24.49 28.45
C ALA A 156 -10.26 25.38 28.62
N PRO A 157 -9.52 25.30 29.74
CA PRO A 157 -8.23 25.96 29.86
C PRO A 157 -7.24 25.43 28.81
N PRO A 158 -6.14 26.14 28.50
CA PRO A 158 -5.06 25.59 27.69
C PRO A 158 -4.50 24.32 28.35
N VAL A 159 -3.94 23.41 27.54
CA VAL A 159 -3.24 22.21 28.04
C VAL A 159 -2.03 22.67 28.86
N PRO A 160 -1.84 22.18 30.11
CA PRO A 160 -0.62 22.45 30.88
C PRO A 160 0.63 21.97 30.11
N PRO A 161 1.69 22.79 29.99
CA PRO A 161 2.91 22.39 29.30
C PRO A 161 3.48 21.07 29.84
N GLU A 162 3.44 20.88 31.16
CA GLU A 162 3.95 19.70 31.86
C GLU A 162 3.17 18.43 31.48
N LEU A 163 1.85 18.56 31.24
CA LEU A 163 1.04 17.44 30.75
C LEU A 163 1.32 17.17 29.27
N PHE A 164 1.45 18.22 28.44
CA PHE A 164 1.76 18.06 27.02
C PHE A 164 3.11 17.35 26.84
N ASP A 165 4.11 17.76 27.62
CA ASP A 165 5.45 17.15 27.62
C ASP A 165 5.41 15.69 28.07
N ALA A 166 4.73 15.38 29.19
CA ALA A 166 4.60 14.00 29.65
C ALA A 166 3.81 13.10 28.69
N VAL A 167 2.82 13.63 27.96
CA VAL A 167 2.09 12.89 26.91
C VAL A 167 2.96 12.70 25.67
N LEU A 168 3.73 13.71 25.25
CA LEU A 168 4.67 13.63 24.14
C LEU A 168 5.78 12.60 24.43
N GLU A 169 6.39 12.66 25.61
CA GLU A 169 7.38 11.69 26.09
C GLU A 169 6.78 10.28 26.13
N ALA A 170 5.58 10.11 26.67
CA ALA A 170 4.92 8.80 26.75
C ALA A 170 4.51 8.23 25.38
N CYS A 171 4.26 9.06 24.35
CA CYS A 171 4.02 8.60 22.98
C CYS A 171 5.32 8.26 22.22
N LEU A 172 6.43 8.93 22.53
CA LEU A 172 7.72 8.72 21.85
C LEU A 172 8.62 7.69 22.54
N THR A 173 8.41 7.41 23.83
CA THR A 173 9.23 6.45 24.60
C THR A 173 9.15 5.01 24.08
N PRO A 174 7.98 4.44 23.72
CA PRO A 174 7.93 3.08 23.14
C PRO A 174 8.76 2.98 21.86
N LEU A 175 8.70 4.00 21.02
CA LEU A 175 9.43 4.10 19.77
C LEU A 175 10.95 4.21 19.99
N ALA A 176 11.37 5.07 20.93
CA ALA A 176 12.78 5.20 21.31
C ALA A 176 13.34 3.92 21.94
N ALA A 177 12.53 3.21 22.74
CA ALA A 177 12.91 1.92 23.31
C ALA A 177 13.08 0.83 22.23
N TYR A 178 12.16 0.77 21.26
CA TYR A 178 12.26 -0.14 20.12
C TYR A 178 13.51 0.14 19.28
N LEU A 179 13.82 1.40 18.98
CA LEU A 179 15.02 1.76 18.21
C LEU A 179 16.33 1.44 18.96
N LEU A 180 16.35 1.56 20.30
CA LEU A 180 17.50 1.13 21.11
C LEU A 180 17.68 -0.39 21.13
N HIS A 181 16.58 -1.14 21.17
CA HIS A 181 16.55 -2.60 21.30
C HIS A 181 15.50 -3.21 20.35
N PRO A 182 15.75 -3.26 19.03
CA PRO A 182 14.79 -3.81 18.09
C PRO A 182 14.67 -5.33 18.32
N GLU A 183 13.54 -5.75 18.90
CA GLU A 183 13.37 -7.14 19.33
C GLU A 183 13.34 -8.10 18.13
N PRO A 184 14.07 -9.23 18.18
CA PRO A 184 13.97 -10.27 17.18
C PRO A 184 12.69 -11.10 17.40
N GLU A 185 11.54 -10.56 16.98
CA GLU A 185 10.27 -11.27 17.03
C GLU A 185 10.34 -12.65 16.37
N GLU A 186 9.59 -13.63 16.86
CA GLU A 186 9.33 -14.90 16.18
C GLU A 186 8.33 -14.70 15.00
N GLY A 187 8.66 -13.75 14.11
CA GLY A 187 7.72 -13.14 13.17
C GLY A 187 8.36 -12.38 12.00
N TRP A 188 9.59 -12.72 11.57
CA TRP A 188 10.28 -12.05 10.45
C TRP A 188 9.56 -12.11 9.08
N GLU A 189 8.52 -12.95 8.98
CA GLU A 189 7.58 -13.04 7.85
C GLU A 189 6.39 -12.08 7.96
N ALA A 190 6.05 -11.60 9.18
CA ALA A 190 4.95 -10.69 9.49
C ALA A 190 5.25 -9.22 9.15
N VAL A 191 5.84 -9.04 7.98
CA VAL A 191 5.85 -7.82 7.19
C VAL A 191 4.50 -7.11 7.26
N SER A 192 4.48 -5.78 7.40
CA SER A 192 3.21 -5.01 7.44
C SER A 192 2.33 -5.37 6.25
N ALA A 193 1.10 -5.79 6.57
CA ALA A 193 0.12 -6.26 5.60
C ALA A 193 -0.31 -5.18 4.58
N PHE A 194 0.15 -3.94 4.74
CA PHE A 194 -0.17 -2.81 3.89
C PHE A 194 1.01 -2.32 3.02
N SER A 195 2.24 -2.29 3.55
CA SER A 195 3.41 -1.67 2.87
C SER A 195 4.38 -2.66 2.22
N LYS A 196 4.43 -3.91 2.69
CA LYS A 196 5.37 -4.97 2.26
C LYS A 196 6.89 -4.79 2.57
N ASP A 197 7.31 -3.73 3.26
CA ASP A 197 8.73 -3.45 3.55
C ASP A 197 9.07 -3.44 5.06
N TRP A 198 10.35 -3.25 5.41
CA TRP A 198 10.78 -2.77 6.75
C TRP A 198 10.43 -1.28 6.96
N SER A 199 9.27 -0.82 6.47
CA SER A 199 8.56 0.22 7.21
C SER A 199 8.11 -0.42 8.53
N LEU A 200 9.03 -0.41 9.49
CA LEU A 200 8.66 -0.30 10.89
C LEU A 200 7.54 0.77 10.93
N GLU A 201 6.40 0.47 11.54
CA GLU A 201 5.31 1.47 11.66
C GLU A 201 5.67 2.46 12.79
N LEU A 202 6.85 3.11 12.64
CA LEU A 202 7.40 4.14 13.53
C LEU A 202 6.43 5.31 13.64
N GLY A 203 5.69 5.56 12.57
CA GLY A 203 4.42 6.28 12.53
C GLY A 203 3.29 5.64 13.35
N ASP A 204 3.54 5.32 14.63
CA ASP A 204 2.46 5.32 15.61
C ASP A 204 1.76 6.66 15.51
N ARG A 205 0.47 6.60 15.16
CA ARG A 205 -0.39 7.76 14.98
C ARG A 205 -0.39 8.65 16.23
N ALA A 206 -0.14 8.09 17.42
CA ALA A 206 0.02 8.87 18.65
C ALA A 206 1.31 9.74 18.64
N GLY A 207 2.45 9.16 18.27
CA GLY A 207 3.75 9.85 18.22
C GLY A 207 3.75 11.02 17.23
N TRP A 208 3.34 10.77 15.98
CA TRP A 208 3.22 11.82 14.98
C TRP A 208 2.15 12.87 15.35
N ALA A 209 0.95 12.45 15.77
CA ALA A 209 -0.12 13.41 16.10
C ALA A 209 0.20 14.27 17.34
N MET A 210 1.18 13.89 18.17
CA MET A 210 1.75 14.77 19.20
C MET A 210 2.84 15.69 18.64
N LEU A 211 3.79 15.19 17.84
CA LEU A 211 4.83 16.02 17.20
C LEU A 211 4.27 17.10 16.28
N ALA A 212 3.23 16.78 15.49
CA ALA A 212 2.55 17.71 14.58
C ALA A 212 1.93 18.93 15.29
N ARG A 213 1.69 18.84 16.60
CA ARG A 213 1.13 19.94 17.41
C ARG A 213 2.19 20.94 17.87
N CYS A 214 3.48 20.63 17.75
CA CYS A 214 4.58 21.49 18.20
C CYS A 214 5.78 21.57 17.24
N PRO A 215 5.60 21.93 15.94
CA PRO A 215 6.68 22.00 14.96
C PRO A 215 7.82 22.96 15.33
N GLN A 216 7.54 23.95 16.18
CA GLN A 216 8.52 24.90 16.71
C GLN A 216 9.58 24.23 17.61
N ARG A 217 9.31 23.01 18.09
CA ARG A 217 10.19 22.22 18.96
C ARG A 217 10.94 21.11 18.23
N TRP A 218 10.62 20.82 16.96
CA TRP A 218 11.28 19.75 16.21
C TRP A 218 12.83 19.82 16.26
N PRO A 219 13.50 20.99 16.07
CA PRO A 219 14.96 21.07 16.16
C PRO A 219 15.56 20.79 17.55
N GLN A 220 14.76 20.92 18.61
CA GLN A 220 15.16 20.61 19.98
C GLN A 220 14.90 19.14 20.32
N LEU A 221 13.86 18.57 19.73
CA LEU A 221 13.43 17.19 19.94
C LEU A 221 14.29 16.19 19.13
N THR A 222 14.71 16.52 17.91
CA THR A 222 15.68 15.71 17.13
C THR A 222 17.04 15.61 17.83
N ALA A 223 17.45 16.64 18.57
CA ALA A 223 18.68 16.69 19.36
C ALA A 223 18.55 16.06 20.77
N HIS A 224 17.39 15.51 21.13
CA HIS A 224 17.15 14.97 22.47
C HIS A 224 17.83 13.61 22.67
N PRO A 225 18.58 13.36 23.77
CA PRO A 225 19.47 12.20 23.88
C PRO A 225 18.78 10.83 23.99
N VAL A 226 17.48 10.79 24.31
CA VAL A 226 16.69 9.54 24.35
C VAL A 226 15.73 9.48 23.15
N LEU A 227 14.76 10.40 23.11
CA LEU A 227 13.75 10.49 22.05
C LEU A 227 14.25 10.92 20.66
N GLY A 228 15.51 11.37 20.52
CA GLY A 228 16.02 12.01 19.29
C GLY A 228 15.88 11.16 18.04
N ALA A 229 16.38 9.92 18.06
CA ALA A 229 16.26 9.00 16.92
C ALA A 229 14.78 8.75 16.53
N ALA A 230 13.92 8.51 17.52
CA ALA A 230 12.48 8.33 17.30
C ALA A 230 11.82 9.53 16.61
N VAL A 231 12.22 10.75 16.98
CA VAL A 231 11.73 11.99 16.34
C VAL A 231 12.31 12.17 14.94
N GLN A 232 13.59 11.84 14.72
CA GLN A 232 14.24 11.95 13.42
C GLN A 232 13.61 11.00 12.39
N HIS A 233 13.38 9.73 12.73
CA HIS A 233 12.67 8.79 11.86
C HIS A 233 11.23 9.25 11.58
N LEU A 234 10.47 9.64 12.61
CA LEU A 234 9.09 10.13 12.43
C LEU A 234 8.98 11.34 11.48
N LEU A 235 9.97 12.24 11.49
CA LEU A 235 10.01 13.38 10.57
C LEU A 235 10.35 12.95 9.14
N LEU A 236 11.27 12.00 8.96
CA LEU A 236 11.61 11.44 7.63
C LEU A 236 10.42 10.68 7.01
N ASP A 237 9.79 9.78 7.77
CA ASP A 237 8.67 8.95 7.30
C ASP A 237 7.44 9.80 6.93
N GLN A 238 7.18 10.88 7.69
CA GLN A 238 6.11 11.81 7.36
C GLN A 238 6.45 12.70 6.15
N ALA A 239 7.72 13.08 5.96
CA ALA A 239 8.15 13.82 4.78
C ALA A 239 8.03 12.97 3.51
N GLU A 240 8.38 11.69 3.60
CA GLU A 240 8.14 10.69 2.54
C GLU A 240 6.64 10.50 2.26
N THR A 241 5.83 10.34 3.31
CA THR A 241 4.37 10.21 3.19
C THR A 241 3.75 11.43 2.48
N GLN A 242 4.15 12.65 2.87
CA GLN A 242 3.67 13.89 2.25
C GLN A 242 4.08 13.97 0.77
N ALA A 243 5.35 13.72 0.45
CA ALA A 243 5.83 13.77 -0.94
C ALA A 243 5.09 12.76 -1.84
N LEU A 244 4.74 11.60 -1.30
CA LEU A 244 4.01 10.54 -1.99
C LEU A 244 2.51 10.89 -2.17
N GLU A 245 1.88 11.55 -1.19
CA GLU A 245 0.53 12.12 -1.33
C GLU A 245 0.51 13.26 -2.36
N ASP A 246 1.48 14.19 -2.31
CA ASP A 246 1.62 15.29 -3.28
C ASP A 246 1.88 14.78 -4.70
N ALA A 247 2.61 13.66 -4.86
CA ALA A 247 2.78 12.98 -6.14
C ALA A 247 1.49 12.31 -6.63
N ARG A 248 0.73 11.64 -5.75
CA ARG A 248 -0.58 11.05 -6.08
C ARG A 248 -1.60 12.10 -6.51
N LEU A 249 -1.64 13.26 -5.84
CA LEU A 249 -2.54 14.36 -6.18
C LEU A 249 -2.24 14.91 -7.58
N ARG A 250 -0.97 15.18 -7.89
CA ARG A 250 -0.54 15.60 -9.25
C ARG A 250 -0.82 14.55 -10.33
N ALA A 251 -0.69 13.27 -10.02
CA ALA A 251 -1.02 12.19 -10.94
C ALA A 251 -2.53 12.00 -11.18
N ALA A 252 -3.39 12.54 -10.30
CA ALA A 252 -4.83 12.45 -10.39
C ALA A 252 -5.50 13.62 -11.14
N ASP A 253 -4.82 14.77 -11.24
CA ASP A 253 -5.31 15.97 -11.93
C ASP A 253 -4.22 16.61 -12.81
N PRO A 254 -3.94 16.05 -14.01
CA PRO A 254 -2.88 16.52 -14.89
C PRO A 254 -3.19 17.83 -15.64
N ASP A 255 -4.46 18.26 -15.66
CA ASP A 255 -4.94 19.47 -16.34
C ASP A 255 -5.41 20.58 -15.36
N GLY A 256 -5.24 20.36 -14.05
CA GLY A 256 -5.66 21.29 -12.99
C GLY A 256 -4.88 22.62 -12.97
N GLU A 257 -5.48 23.68 -12.41
CA GLU A 257 -4.84 25.01 -12.31
C GLU A 257 -3.49 24.94 -11.58
N GLU A 258 -2.51 25.72 -12.07
CA GLU A 258 -1.09 25.70 -11.69
C GLU A 258 -0.83 25.50 -10.18
N LEU A 259 -0.67 24.24 -9.78
CA LEU A 259 0.01 23.90 -8.53
C LEU A 259 1.43 24.49 -8.61
N PRO A 260 1.94 25.12 -7.53
CA PRO A 260 3.26 25.73 -7.55
C PRO A 260 4.32 24.71 -7.95
N ALA A 261 5.21 25.12 -8.87
CA ALA A 261 6.07 24.21 -9.66
C ALA A 261 6.90 23.23 -8.82
N ASP A 262 7.24 23.60 -7.59
CA ASP A 262 7.55 22.66 -6.51
C ASP A 262 6.63 22.95 -5.30
N PRO A 263 6.05 21.92 -4.65
CA PRO A 263 5.46 22.08 -3.33
C PRO A 263 6.54 22.48 -2.33
N ALA A 264 6.19 23.30 -1.34
CA ALA A 264 7.13 23.67 -0.29
C ALA A 264 7.61 22.41 0.47
N PRO A 265 8.92 22.16 0.61
CA PRO A 265 9.42 20.89 1.11
C PRO A 265 8.94 20.66 2.56
N ALA A 266 8.45 19.45 2.83
CA ALA A 266 7.83 19.08 4.12
C ALA A 266 8.74 19.31 5.35
N LEU A 267 10.07 19.36 5.14
CA LEU A 267 11.07 19.74 6.14
C LEU A 267 12.02 20.80 5.57
N SER A 268 12.45 21.72 6.43
CA SER A 268 13.55 22.66 6.12
C SER A 268 14.88 21.92 6.00
N GLU A 269 15.88 22.57 5.36
CA GLU A 269 17.22 21.99 5.22
C GLU A 269 17.87 21.70 6.58
N ASP A 270 17.77 22.63 7.54
CA ASP A 270 18.28 22.44 8.91
C ASP A 270 17.65 21.22 9.61
N LEU A 271 16.37 20.93 9.33
CA LEU A 271 15.67 19.78 9.90
C LEU A 271 16.06 18.47 9.21
N LEU A 272 16.25 18.47 7.88
CA LEU A 272 16.77 17.32 7.15
C LEU A 272 18.19 16.98 7.63
N LEU A 273 19.06 17.98 7.76
CA LEU A 273 20.41 17.86 8.33
C LEU A 273 20.37 17.28 9.76
N ALA A 274 19.42 17.71 10.59
CA ALA A 274 19.23 17.18 11.95
C ALA A 274 18.65 15.74 12.00
N CYS A 275 18.11 15.22 10.89
CA CYS A 275 17.57 13.85 10.79
C CYS A 275 18.49 12.86 10.06
N LEU A 276 19.62 13.31 9.51
CA LEU A 276 20.57 12.42 8.83
C LEU A 276 21.10 11.23 9.66
N PRO A 277 21.31 11.32 11.00
CA PRO A 277 21.73 10.16 11.78
C PRO A 277 20.74 8.98 11.73
N ALA A 278 19.44 9.27 11.61
CA ALA A 278 18.38 8.27 11.42
C ALA A 278 18.19 7.82 9.96
N LEU A 279 18.64 8.62 8.98
CA LEU A 279 18.45 8.34 7.55
C LEU A 279 18.94 6.93 7.18
N CYS A 280 20.16 6.59 7.60
CA CYS A 280 20.84 5.32 7.30
C CYS A 280 20.34 4.12 8.12
N MET A 281 19.38 4.32 9.04
CA MET A 281 18.81 3.30 9.93
C MET A 281 19.85 2.39 10.63
N PRO A 282 20.85 2.97 11.35
CA PRO A 282 21.91 2.21 12.00
C PRO A 282 21.41 1.16 13.01
N GLU A 283 20.20 1.34 13.55
CA GLU A 283 19.53 0.40 14.46
C GLU A 283 19.26 -0.97 13.80
N LEU A 284 19.03 -0.99 12.48
CA LEU A 284 18.79 -2.21 11.71
C LEU A 284 20.07 -3.01 11.42
N ALA A 285 21.25 -2.45 11.69
CA ALA A 285 22.52 -3.06 11.31
C ALA A 285 22.71 -4.43 11.99
N ASP A 286 22.51 -4.52 13.30
CA ASP A 286 22.85 -5.71 14.10
C ASP A 286 21.74 -6.78 14.22
N LEU A 287 20.75 -6.70 13.32
CA LEU A 287 19.66 -7.66 13.22
C LEU A 287 20.10 -9.01 12.61
N PRO A 288 19.40 -10.11 12.94
CA PRO A 288 19.62 -11.43 12.33
C PRO A 288 19.22 -11.45 10.84
N ASN A 289 19.71 -12.47 10.13
CA ASN A 289 19.54 -12.64 8.66
C ASN A 289 20.03 -11.39 7.87
N PRO A 290 21.35 -11.12 7.85
CA PRO A 290 21.90 -9.89 7.28
C PRO A 290 21.61 -9.71 5.79
N GLN A 291 21.35 -10.79 5.04
CA GLN A 291 21.02 -10.70 3.61
C GLN A 291 19.64 -10.07 3.38
N VAL A 292 18.64 -10.42 4.21
CA VAL A 292 17.27 -9.91 4.08
C VAL A 292 17.15 -8.51 4.68
N THR A 293 17.80 -8.25 5.82
CA THR A 293 17.81 -6.91 6.44
C THR A 293 18.54 -5.92 5.55
N ALA A 294 19.77 -6.20 5.13
CA ALA A 294 20.54 -5.25 4.32
C ALA A 294 19.87 -4.93 2.97
N ARG A 295 19.27 -5.92 2.30
CA ARG A 295 18.55 -5.72 1.03
C ARG A 295 17.34 -4.78 1.18
N ARG A 296 16.53 -4.99 2.22
CA ARG A 296 15.36 -4.15 2.51
C ARG A 296 15.76 -2.76 3.02
N THR A 297 16.80 -2.66 3.85
CA THR A 297 17.38 -1.37 4.29
C THR A 297 17.85 -0.56 3.07
N LEU A 298 18.63 -1.17 2.17
CA LEU A 298 19.07 -0.52 0.93
C LEU A 298 17.88 -0.03 0.09
N HIS A 299 16.86 -0.87 -0.09
CA HIS A 299 15.65 -0.49 -0.82
C HIS A 299 14.90 0.68 -0.17
N HIS A 300 14.81 0.72 1.15
CA HIS A 300 14.16 1.81 1.88
C HIS A 300 14.95 3.13 1.78
N LEU A 301 16.29 3.08 1.81
CA LEU A 301 17.13 4.26 1.54
C LEU A 301 16.89 4.80 0.12
N ALA A 302 16.80 3.91 -0.87
CA ALA A 302 16.52 4.29 -2.25
C ALA A 302 15.08 4.82 -2.44
N ASN A 303 14.09 4.26 -1.73
CA ASN A 303 12.73 4.79 -1.68
C ASN A 303 12.71 6.21 -1.11
N ARG A 304 13.33 6.44 0.06
CA ARG A 304 13.43 7.76 0.70
C ARG A 304 14.08 8.81 -0.21
N ILE A 305 15.14 8.46 -0.96
CA ILE A 305 15.77 9.39 -1.93
C ILE A 305 14.89 9.60 -3.17
N ARG A 306 14.27 8.55 -3.73
CA ARG A 306 13.34 8.71 -4.87
C ARG A 306 12.14 9.61 -4.51
N ASN A 307 11.72 9.60 -3.24
CA ASN A 307 10.67 10.47 -2.71
C ASN A 307 11.16 11.87 -2.26
N ASN A 308 12.45 12.03 -1.92
CA ASN A 308 13.07 13.32 -1.57
C ASN A 308 14.52 13.41 -2.08
N PRO A 309 14.74 13.82 -3.35
CA PRO A 309 16.06 13.79 -3.99
C PRO A 309 17.15 14.61 -3.28
N ARG A 310 16.77 15.66 -2.53
CA ARG A 310 17.71 16.50 -1.75
C ARG A 310 18.52 15.70 -0.73
N LEU A 311 18.05 14.53 -0.32
CA LEU A 311 18.79 13.63 0.57
C LEU A 311 20.08 13.10 -0.07
N ALA A 312 20.14 12.94 -1.40
CA ALA A 312 21.36 12.53 -2.10
C ALA A 312 22.46 13.58 -1.94
N ASP A 313 22.17 14.86 -2.20
CA ASP A 313 23.15 15.95 -2.05
C ASP A 313 23.55 16.18 -0.59
N LEU A 314 22.58 16.17 0.33
CA LEU A 314 22.82 16.50 1.76
C LEU A 314 23.54 15.39 2.53
N ALA A 315 23.49 14.13 2.07
CA ALA A 315 23.98 12.97 2.81
C ALA A 315 24.87 12.02 2.00
N ALA A 316 25.34 12.41 0.81
CA ALA A 316 26.12 11.59 -0.12
C ALA A 316 27.12 10.64 0.55
N ASP A 317 28.11 11.16 1.29
CA ASP A 317 29.14 10.34 1.96
C ASP A 317 28.58 9.29 2.94
N GLN A 318 27.49 9.63 3.64
CA GLN A 318 26.83 8.76 4.61
C GLN A 318 26.05 7.65 3.89
N LEU A 319 25.33 8.00 2.82
CA LEU A 319 24.59 7.08 1.98
C LEU A 319 25.52 6.11 1.25
N HIS A 320 26.62 6.61 0.66
CA HIS A 320 27.65 5.79 0.03
C HIS A 320 28.26 4.79 1.01
N THR A 321 28.59 5.24 2.23
CA THR A 321 29.16 4.40 3.29
C THR A 321 28.15 3.38 3.82
N ALA A 322 26.87 3.76 3.95
CA ALA A 322 25.80 2.84 4.34
C ALA A 322 25.58 1.76 3.27
N ALA A 323 25.49 2.14 1.99
CA ALA A 323 25.32 1.21 0.88
C ALA A 323 26.48 0.19 0.81
N ASP A 324 27.72 0.66 0.95
CA ASP A 324 28.92 -0.19 0.98
C ASP A 324 28.90 -1.21 2.13
N ALA A 325 28.56 -0.75 3.34
CA ALA A 325 28.42 -1.60 4.51
C ALA A 325 27.26 -2.61 4.37
N LEU A 326 26.15 -2.21 3.75
CA LEU A 326 24.98 -3.07 3.50
C LEU A 326 25.28 -4.15 2.45
N VAL A 327 25.96 -3.81 1.36
CA VAL A 327 26.42 -4.79 0.35
C VAL A 327 27.38 -5.79 0.96
N THR A 328 28.38 -5.30 1.72
CA THR A 328 29.40 -6.14 2.34
C THR A 328 28.83 -7.07 3.41
N ARG A 329 28.02 -6.54 4.35
CA ARG A 329 27.41 -7.31 5.44
C ARG A 329 26.32 -8.25 4.94
N GLY A 330 25.51 -7.77 4.00
CA GLY A 330 24.38 -8.52 3.42
C GLY A 330 24.77 -9.48 2.31
N GLN A 331 26.04 -9.48 1.86
CA GLN A 331 26.52 -10.31 0.74
C GLN A 331 25.65 -10.13 -0.52
N LEU A 332 25.16 -8.91 -0.75
CA LEU A 332 24.01 -8.64 -1.63
C LEU A 332 24.27 -8.97 -3.11
N LEU A 333 25.53 -9.00 -3.53
CA LEU A 333 25.94 -9.28 -4.91
C LEU A 333 26.32 -10.76 -5.15
N THR A 334 26.55 -11.54 -4.10
CA THR A 334 26.84 -12.99 -4.21
C THR A 334 25.56 -13.81 -4.16
N TRP A 335 24.93 -13.97 -5.32
CA TRP A 335 23.77 -14.85 -5.51
C TRP A 335 24.19 -16.29 -5.83
N PRO A 336 23.48 -17.31 -5.32
CA PRO A 336 23.51 -18.64 -5.92
C PRO A 336 22.82 -18.62 -7.29
N ASP A 337 23.12 -19.59 -8.16
CA ASP A 337 22.52 -19.68 -9.49
C ASP A 337 20.98 -19.77 -9.43
N LYS A 338 20.31 -19.15 -10.41
CA LYS A 338 18.85 -19.11 -10.55
C LYS A 338 18.25 -20.53 -10.55
N GLN A 339 17.39 -20.81 -9.57
CA GLN A 339 16.71 -22.10 -9.45
C GLN A 339 15.41 -22.09 -10.27
N GLU A 340 15.03 -23.25 -10.85
CA GLU A 340 13.87 -23.39 -11.76
C GLU A 340 12.51 -22.94 -11.17
N ASN A 341 12.42 -22.73 -9.84
CA ASN A 341 11.21 -22.30 -9.14
C ASN A 341 11.32 -20.91 -8.50
N ASP A 342 12.43 -20.17 -8.72
CA ASP A 342 12.68 -18.86 -8.12
C ASP A 342 12.21 -17.71 -9.03
N TYR A 343 10.89 -17.61 -9.21
CA TYR A 343 10.23 -16.62 -10.05
C TYR A 343 10.48 -15.15 -9.63
N GLU A 344 11.01 -14.92 -8.43
CA GLU A 344 11.38 -13.58 -7.96
C GLU A 344 12.84 -13.19 -8.27
N PHE A 345 13.68 -14.14 -8.72
CA PHE A 345 15.13 -13.92 -8.89
C PHE A 345 15.45 -12.65 -9.69
N ASP A 346 14.89 -12.56 -10.90
CA ASP A 346 15.16 -11.46 -11.83
C ASP A 346 14.72 -10.12 -11.23
N GLY A 347 13.53 -10.09 -10.60
CA GLY A 347 12.99 -8.91 -9.93
C GLY A 347 13.82 -8.42 -8.74
N ARG A 348 14.54 -9.32 -8.05
CA ARG A 348 15.47 -8.95 -6.97
C ARG A 348 16.80 -8.43 -7.49
N VAL A 349 17.32 -8.99 -8.59
CA VAL A 349 18.55 -8.50 -9.25
C VAL A 349 18.31 -7.11 -9.86
N LEU A 350 17.21 -6.92 -10.58
CA LEU A 350 16.81 -5.65 -11.18
C LEU A 350 16.68 -4.54 -10.11
N ARG A 351 15.94 -4.80 -9.03
CA ARG A 351 15.75 -3.84 -7.93
C ARG A 351 17.07 -3.51 -7.24
N LEU A 352 17.93 -4.50 -6.99
CA LEU A 352 19.26 -4.27 -6.41
C LEU A 352 20.13 -3.39 -7.31
N ALA A 353 20.08 -3.59 -8.63
CA ALA A 353 20.80 -2.75 -9.58
C ALA A 353 20.30 -1.30 -9.59
N GLU A 354 18.98 -1.08 -9.58
CA GLU A 354 18.37 0.26 -9.50
C GLU A 354 18.68 0.97 -8.16
N ASP A 355 18.58 0.26 -7.04
CA ASP A 355 18.87 0.84 -5.71
C ASP A 355 20.38 1.13 -5.52
N LEU A 356 21.27 0.26 -6.03
CA LEU A 356 22.73 0.53 -6.01
C LEU A 356 23.13 1.65 -6.96
N ALA A 357 22.49 1.78 -8.12
CA ALA A 357 22.73 2.89 -9.04
C ALA A 357 22.40 4.26 -8.39
N LEU A 358 21.46 4.30 -7.45
CA LEU A 358 21.10 5.51 -6.70
C LEU A 358 21.96 5.76 -5.45
N LEU A 359 22.48 4.69 -4.82
CA LEU A 359 23.09 4.76 -3.48
C LEU A 359 24.60 4.48 -3.41
N SER A 360 25.21 3.88 -4.43
CA SER A 360 26.61 3.44 -4.37
C SER A 360 27.54 4.40 -5.12
N ALA A 361 28.69 4.67 -4.50
CA ALA A 361 29.86 5.26 -5.15
C ALA A 361 31.03 4.27 -5.30
N HIS A 362 30.83 2.99 -4.92
CA HIS A 362 31.88 1.97 -5.00
C HIS A 362 31.90 1.33 -6.40
N PRO A 363 32.95 1.56 -7.22
CA PRO A 363 32.95 1.15 -8.63
C PRO A 363 32.83 -0.37 -8.80
N ASP A 364 33.48 -1.16 -7.93
CA ASP A 364 33.43 -2.62 -8.01
C ASP A 364 32.04 -3.19 -7.70
N HIS A 365 31.26 -2.55 -6.81
CA HIS A 365 29.89 -2.95 -6.50
C HIS A 365 28.94 -2.62 -7.66
N LEU A 366 29.16 -1.48 -8.33
CA LEU A 366 28.43 -1.10 -9.55
C LEU A 366 28.80 -2.00 -10.74
N ALA A 367 30.07 -2.41 -10.85
CA ALA A 367 30.54 -3.33 -11.88
C ALA A 367 29.99 -4.75 -11.70
N GLU A 368 29.98 -5.30 -10.48
CA GLU A 368 29.34 -6.60 -10.23
C GLU A 368 27.81 -6.51 -10.39
N ALA A 369 27.16 -5.39 -10.06
CA ALA A 369 25.74 -5.18 -10.38
C ALA A 369 25.47 -5.24 -11.90
N CYS A 370 26.34 -4.63 -12.73
CA CYS A 370 26.31 -4.79 -14.18
C CYS A 370 26.50 -6.27 -14.59
N ALA A 371 27.47 -6.97 -13.97
CA ALA A 371 27.74 -8.38 -14.24
C ALA A 371 26.60 -9.33 -13.81
N GLN A 372 25.77 -8.95 -12.83
CA GLN A 372 24.55 -9.68 -12.46
C GLN A 372 23.41 -9.41 -13.45
N LEU A 373 23.24 -8.17 -13.95
CA LEU A 373 22.29 -7.89 -15.04
C LEU A 373 22.62 -8.69 -16.31
N ALA A 374 23.89 -8.85 -16.65
CA ALA A 374 24.33 -9.67 -17.79
C ALA A 374 24.04 -11.18 -17.65
N ARG A 375 23.76 -11.68 -16.43
CA ARG A 375 23.38 -13.07 -16.17
C ARG A 375 21.87 -13.33 -16.25
N LEU A 376 21.05 -12.27 -16.31
CA LEU A 376 19.61 -12.41 -16.51
C LEU A 376 19.33 -12.98 -17.91
N ASP A 377 18.28 -13.80 -18.02
CA ASP A 377 17.86 -14.39 -19.28
C ASP A 377 17.56 -13.31 -20.35
N PRO A 378 17.84 -13.57 -21.63
CA PRO A 378 17.46 -12.65 -22.71
C PRO A 378 15.92 -12.60 -22.84
N PRO A 379 15.35 -11.47 -23.28
CA PRO A 379 13.90 -11.26 -23.36
C PRO A 379 13.21 -12.34 -24.22
N ALA A 380 12.26 -13.07 -23.63
CA ALA A 380 11.67 -14.28 -24.20
C ALA A 380 10.70 -13.98 -25.36
N VAL A 381 10.03 -12.82 -25.35
CA VAL A 381 9.11 -12.38 -26.43
C VAL A 381 9.84 -12.25 -27.77
N VAL A 382 11.16 -12.02 -27.73
CA VAL A 382 12.02 -11.82 -28.90
C VAL A 382 13.15 -12.86 -29.02
N SER A 383 13.27 -13.80 -28.08
CA SER A 383 14.28 -14.86 -28.12
C SER A 383 13.69 -16.15 -28.69
N PRO A 384 14.10 -16.60 -29.90
CA PRO A 384 13.52 -17.79 -30.51
C PRO A 384 13.95 -19.07 -29.79
N THR A 385 13.03 -19.69 -29.04
CA THR A 385 13.12 -21.14 -28.80
C THR A 385 13.06 -21.86 -30.16
N PRO A 386 13.94 -22.85 -30.42
CA PRO A 386 14.08 -23.48 -31.73
C PRO A 386 12.94 -24.47 -32.05
N SER A 387 11.72 -23.95 -32.18
CA SER A 387 10.57 -24.70 -32.70
C SER A 387 10.69 -24.88 -34.22
N ARG A 388 10.07 -25.93 -34.76
CA ARG A 388 10.03 -26.20 -36.22
C ARG A 388 8.92 -25.45 -36.95
N THR A 389 8.18 -24.58 -36.24
CA THR A 389 6.98 -23.87 -36.69
C THR A 389 7.31 -22.39 -36.89
N LEU A 390 7.57 -21.99 -38.14
CA LEU A 390 7.94 -20.63 -38.53
C LEU A 390 6.73 -19.68 -38.49
N ILE A 391 6.83 -18.65 -37.65
CA ILE A 391 5.72 -17.84 -37.14
C ILE A 391 6.25 -16.37 -37.00
N ARG A 392 6.01 -15.45 -37.98
CA ARG A 392 6.41 -13.99 -38.01
C ARG A 392 5.54 -13.00 -38.84
N VAL A 393 5.01 -11.86 -38.30
CA VAL A 393 4.12 -10.76 -38.86
C VAL A 393 4.90 -9.42 -38.98
N LEU A 394 4.27 -8.37 -39.53
CA LEU A 394 3.88 -7.16 -38.75
C LEU A 394 2.40 -6.80 -39.11
N ASP A 395 1.51 -6.43 -38.16
CA ASP A 395 0.11 -6.06 -38.52
C ASP A 395 0.13 -4.61 -39.01
N ASN A 396 0.38 -4.46 -40.32
CA ASN A 396 0.86 -3.25 -41.02
C ASN A 396 -0.16 -2.10 -41.13
N VAL A 397 -0.92 -1.89 -40.06
CA VAL A 397 -2.01 -0.92 -39.85
C VAL A 397 -1.56 0.20 -38.90
N ASP A 398 -0.63 -0.07 -37.96
CA ASP A 398 -0.03 0.94 -37.09
C ASP A 398 1.48 0.64 -36.81
N PRO A 399 2.42 1.36 -37.45
CA PRO A 399 3.86 1.15 -37.28
C PRO A 399 4.44 1.66 -35.94
N ASP A 400 3.63 2.27 -35.08
CA ASP A 400 4.03 2.67 -33.72
C ASP A 400 3.65 1.63 -32.65
N HIS A 401 2.77 0.66 -32.96
CA HIS A 401 2.41 -0.44 -32.05
C HIS A 401 3.42 -1.60 -32.06
N ASP A 402 3.92 -1.98 -33.24
CA ASP A 402 4.67 -3.24 -33.45
C ASP A 402 6.19 -3.12 -33.25
N ARG A 403 6.70 -2.00 -32.73
CA ARG A 403 8.14 -1.78 -32.53
C ARG A 403 8.71 -2.71 -31.46
N PRO A 404 9.96 -3.23 -31.60
CA PRO A 404 10.59 -4.07 -30.58
C PRO A 404 10.60 -3.44 -29.19
N ALA A 405 10.78 -2.12 -29.09
CA ALA A 405 10.71 -1.41 -27.81
C ALA A 405 9.33 -1.48 -27.15
N ARG A 406 8.24 -1.41 -27.93
CA ARG A 406 6.86 -1.51 -27.44
C ARG A 406 6.49 -2.92 -27.00
N LEU A 407 7.01 -3.95 -27.68
CA LEU A 407 6.84 -5.34 -27.26
C LEU A 407 7.54 -5.60 -25.91
N LEU A 408 8.78 -5.12 -25.75
CA LEU A 408 9.50 -5.17 -24.47
C LEU A 408 8.82 -4.34 -23.37
N GLU A 409 8.12 -3.25 -23.71
CA GLU A 409 7.26 -2.50 -22.76
C GLU A 409 6.03 -3.31 -22.34
N ARG A 410 5.23 -3.82 -23.30
CA ARG A 410 3.97 -4.55 -23.06
C ARG A 410 4.14 -5.79 -22.17
N HIS A 411 5.29 -6.46 -22.27
CA HIS A 411 5.61 -7.68 -21.51
C HIS A 411 6.56 -7.44 -20.33
N TYR A 412 6.91 -6.17 -20.04
CA TYR A 412 7.86 -5.78 -18.98
C TYR A 412 9.29 -6.36 -19.10
N GLU A 413 9.68 -6.89 -20.26
CA GLU A 413 11.04 -7.44 -20.47
C GLU A 413 12.11 -6.35 -20.65
N HIS A 414 11.73 -5.10 -20.93
CA HIS A 414 12.64 -3.95 -21.02
C HIS A 414 13.40 -3.62 -19.70
N ARG A 415 13.00 -4.20 -18.57
CA ARG A 415 13.51 -3.81 -17.23
C ARG A 415 15.02 -3.98 -17.09
N ARG A 416 15.62 -4.98 -17.72
CA ARG A 416 17.09 -5.18 -17.74
C ARG A 416 17.81 -3.97 -18.31
N VAL A 417 17.28 -3.44 -19.41
CA VAL A 417 17.79 -2.25 -20.10
C VAL A 417 17.56 -0.99 -19.28
N GLN A 418 16.37 -0.86 -18.68
CA GLN A 418 16.04 0.25 -17.78
C GLN A 418 17.01 0.33 -16.59
N ALA A 419 17.27 -0.79 -15.89
CA ALA A 419 18.22 -0.85 -14.79
C ALA A 419 19.66 -0.51 -15.24
N LEU A 420 20.08 -0.99 -16.43
CA LEU A 420 21.37 -0.64 -17.02
C LEU A 420 21.48 0.86 -17.35
N THR A 421 20.40 1.50 -17.83
CA THR A 421 20.35 2.95 -18.06
C THR A 421 20.53 3.76 -16.77
N VAL A 422 19.93 3.31 -15.66
CA VAL A 422 20.10 3.98 -14.35
C VAL A 422 21.52 3.77 -13.82
N LEU A 423 22.08 2.56 -13.92
CA LEU A 423 23.49 2.31 -13.60
C LEU A 423 24.45 3.18 -14.43
N ALA A 424 24.20 3.34 -15.74
CA ALA A 424 25.02 4.18 -16.61
C ALA A 424 24.91 5.69 -16.29
N ALA A 425 23.83 6.13 -15.64
CA ALA A 425 23.68 7.51 -15.18
C ALA A 425 24.48 7.82 -13.89
N ASN A 426 24.89 6.81 -13.13
CA ASN A 426 25.73 7.00 -11.94
C ASN A 426 27.21 7.28 -12.35
N PRO A 427 27.82 8.37 -11.88
CA PRO A 427 29.16 8.80 -12.31
C PRO A 427 30.32 7.92 -11.79
N HIS A 428 30.04 6.98 -10.88
CA HIS A 428 31.01 6.03 -10.34
C HIS A 428 30.96 4.66 -11.03
N THR A 429 29.95 4.39 -11.88
CA THR A 429 29.83 3.12 -12.61
C THR A 429 30.93 3.00 -13.67
N PRO A 430 31.75 1.94 -13.67
CA PRO A 430 32.78 1.78 -14.69
C PRO A 430 32.17 1.61 -16.08
N HIS A 431 32.47 2.54 -17.00
CA HIS A 431 31.97 2.52 -18.38
C HIS A 431 32.28 1.19 -19.11
N THR A 432 33.38 0.52 -18.76
CA THR A 432 33.75 -0.80 -19.28
C THR A 432 32.75 -1.88 -18.88
N ALA A 433 32.31 -1.91 -17.61
CA ALA A 433 31.33 -2.89 -17.15
C ALA A 433 29.98 -2.71 -17.86
N VAL A 434 29.55 -1.45 -18.08
CA VAL A 434 28.34 -1.14 -18.86
C VAL A 434 28.51 -1.56 -20.33
N ALA A 435 29.67 -1.31 -20.94
CA ALA A 435 29.96 -1.76 -22.30
C ALA A 435 29.96 -3.29 -22.44
N ASP A 436 30.46 -4.02 -21.44
CA ASP A 436 30.43 -5.48 -21.41
C ASP A 436 28.99 -6.02 -21.34
N VAL A 437 28.07 -5.36 -20.61
CA VAL A 437 26.63 -5.70 -20.67
C VAL A 437 26.03 -5.37 -22.03
N LEU A 438 26.32 -4.17 -22.59
CA LEU A 438 25.80 -3.74 -23.90
C LEU A 438 26.16 -4.71 -25.03
N ASN A 439 27.39 -5.27 -25.01
CA ASN A 439 27.84 -6.29 -25.95
C ASN A 439 27.09 -7.65 -25.82
N GLY A 440 26.40 -7.88 -24.71
CA GLY A 440 25.60 -9.08 -24.43
C GLY A 440 24.08 -8.91 -24.56
N LEU A 441 23.58 -7.70 -24.86
CA LEU A 441 22.15 -7.44 -25.02
C LEU A 441 21.59 -8.01 -26.34
N HIS A 442 20.28 -8.27 -26.35
CA HIS A 442 19.56 -8.63 -27.57
C HIS A 442 19.38 -7.40 -28.49
N PRO A 443 19.37 -7.53 -29.83
CA PRO A 443 19.16 -6.40 -30.74
C PRO A 443 17.89 -5.57 -30.44
N ALA A 444 16.82 -6.22 -29.99
CA ALA A 444 15.58 -5.54 -29.55
C ALA A 444 15.78 -4.63 -28.32
N GLU A 445 16.69 -4.98 -27.41
CA GLU A 445 17.03 -4.17 -26.23
C GLU A 445 17.88 -2.96 -26.62
N LEU A 446 18.83 -3.14 -27.55
CA LEU A 446 19.60 -2.03 -28.14
C LEU A 446 18.67 -1.06 -28.89
N ALA A 447 17.67 -1.59 -29.61
CA ALA A 447 16.63 -0.78 -30.23
C ALA A 447 15.76 -0.01 -29.21
N TRP A 448 15.47 -0.60 -28.04
CA TRP A 448 14.79 0.11 -26.95
C TRP A 448 15.63 1.28 -26.42
N ILE A 449 16.96 1.12 -26.24
CA ILE A 449 17.85 2.24 -25.86
C ILE A 449 17.76 3.37 -26.90
N ALA A 450 17.90 3.02 -28.18
CA ALA A 450 17.89 3.98 -29.28
C ALA A 450 16.55 4.72 -29.43
N GLU A 451 15.42 4.04 -29.22
CA GLU A 451 14.09 4.66 -29.30
C GLU A 451 13.73 5.51 -28.07
N LYS A 452 14.19 5.13 -26.87
CA LYS A 452 13.90 5.91 -25.65
C LYS A 452 14.84 7.09 -25.43
N ALA A 453 16.05 7.04 -25.98
CA ALA A 453 17.11 8.05 -25.79
C ALA A 453 17.36 8.39 -24.30
N GLY A 454 17.12 7.44 -23.39
CA GLY A 454 17.30 7.60 -21.95
C GLY A 454 18.73 7.23 -21.52
N GLY A 455 19.32 8.06 -20.68
CA GLY A 455 20.69 7.91 -20.18
C GLY A 455 21.64 8.99 -20.71
N PRO A 456 22.92 8.98 -20.30
CA PRO A 456 23.89 9.97 -20.72
C PRO A 456 24.41 9.72 -22.15
N ASP A 457 24.85 10.79 -22.82
CA ASP A 457 25.34 10.75 -24.21
C ASP A 457 26.37 9.64 -24.49
N TRP A 458 27.26 9.37 -23.53
CA TRP A 458 28.30 8.33 -23.68
C TRP A 458 27.71 6.91 -23.73
N PHE A 459 26.62 6.66 -23.00
CA PHE A 459 25.92 5.38 -22.97
C PHE A 459 25.15 5.15 -24.27
N LEU A 460 24.46 6.18 -24.77
CA LEU A 460 23.78 6.14 -26.07
C LEU A 460 24.78 5.94 -27.22
N ALA A 461 25.94 6.61 -27.18
CA ALA A 461 27.02 6.42 -28.15
C ALA A 461 27.67 5.02 -28.05
N ALA A 462 27.82 4.46 -26.84
CA ALA A 462 28.33 3.10 -26.65
C ALA A 462 27.35 2.04 -27.17
N ALA A 463 26.06 2.18 -26.88
CA ALA A 463 25.02 1.27 -27.39
C ALA A 463 24.92 1.31 -28.92
N ALA A 464 25.01 2.51 -29.53
CA ALA A 464 25.05 2.68 -30.98
C ALA A 464 26.33 2.16 -31.65
N ALA A 465 27.38 1.84 -30.88
CA ALA A 465 28.63 1.25 -31.37
C ALA A 465 28.65 -0.29 -31.30
N VAL A 466 27.63 -0.93 -30.70
CA VAL A 466 27.52 -2.40 -30.65
C VAL A 466 27.16 -2.92 -32.06
N PRO A 467 27.94 -3.85 -32.65
CA PRO A 467 27.68 -4.33 -34.00
C PRO A 467 26.47 -5.28 -34.04
N VAL A 468 25.33 -4.78 -34.55
CA VAL A 468 24.17 -5.62 -34.86
C VAL A 468 24.51 -6.56 -36.04
N PRO A 469 24.35 -7.89 -35.92
CA PRO A 469 24.71 -8.81 -37.01
C PRO A 469 23.72 -8.71 -38.18
N GLU A 470 24.22 -8.35 -39.37
CA GLU A 470 23.42 -8.13 -40.59
C GLU A 470 22.54 -9.33 -41.00
N ASP A 471 22.95 -10.56 -40.65
CA ASP A 471 22.24 -11.81 -40.95
C ASP A 471 21.25 -12.27 -39.86
N LYS A 472 21.03 -11.50 -38.78
CA LYS A 472 20.10 -11.88 -37.70
C LYS A 472 18.83 -11.03 -37.70
N ASP A 473 17.87 -11.48 -38.51
CA ASP A 473 16.44 -11.10 -38.53
C ASP A 473 15.80 -11.05 -37.11
N ASP A 474 15.95 -9.91 -36.42
CA ASP A 474 15.40 -9.33 -35.17
C ASP A 474 14.93 -10.20 -33.97
N GLY A 475 15.02 -11.52 -34.03
CA GLY A 475 14.56 -12.46 -32.99
C GLY A 475 13.04 -12.64 -32.88
N VAL A 476 12.24 -11.56 -32.98
CA VAL A 476 10.77 -11.49 -32.74
C VAL A 476 9.92 -12.58 -33.43
N VAL A 477 9.04 -13.25 -32.68
CA VAL A 477 8.08 -14.31 -33.10
C VAL A 477 6.64 -13.76 -33.22
N ARG A 478 5.92 -14.10 -34.31
CA ARG A 478 4.80 -13.29 -34.90
C ARG A 478 3.99 -14.15 -35.99
N LEU A 479 3.30 -13.71 -37.08
CA LEU A 479 2.63 -14.52 -38.17
C LEU A 479 2.55 -13.80 -39.58
N LEU A 480 2.91 -14.39 -40.74
CA LEU A 480 3.23 -13.65 -42.01
C LEU A 480 2.10 -12.80 -42.66
N ASP A 481 2.49 -11.75 -43.40
CA ASP A 481 1.55 -10.93 -44.21
C ASP A 481 1.19 -11.57 -45.58
N ASP A 482 0.18 -11.04 -46.27
CA ASP A 482 -0.30 -11.61 -47.55
C ASP A 482 0.68 -11.44 -48.73
N GLU A 483 1.58 -10.46 -48.72
CA GLU A 483 2.62 -10.32 -49.75
C GLU A 483 3.84 -11.20 -49.45
N GLU A 484 4.13 -11.47 -48.17
CA GLU A 484 5.11 -12.45 -47.71
C GLU A 484 4.66 -13.89 -47.92
N LEU A 485 3.42 -14.23 -47.54
CA LEU A 485 2.77 -15.51 -47.84
C LEU A 485 2.80 -15.78 -49.35
N GLY A 486 2.60 -14.76 -50.19
CA GLY A 486 2.70 -14.86 -51.64
C GLY A 486 4.10 -15.22 -52.20
N LYS A 487 5.15 -15.18 -51.37
CA LYS A 487 6.51 -15.62 -51.72
C LYS A 487 6.76 -17.10 -51.35
N HIS A 488 5.87 -17.72 -50.56
CA HIS A 488 5.97 -19.15 -50.21
C HIS A 488 5.39 -20.07 -51.32
N PRO A 489 5.96 -21.28 -51.50
CA PRO A 489 5.50 -22.23 -52.52
C PRO A 489 4.13 -22.86 -52.20
N ASP A 490 3.74 -22.89 -50.92
CA ASP A 490 2.40 -23.22 -50.46
C ASP A 490 2.01 -22.26 -49.32
N PRO A 491 1.28 -21.17 -49.62
CA PRO A 491 0.81 -20.22 -48.61
C PRO A 491 -0.26 -20.82 -47.69
N ALA A 492 -1.03 -21.81 -48.15
CA ALA A 492 -2.12 -22.39 -47.39
C ALA A 492 -1.60 -23.33 -46.28
N ALA A 493 -0.58 -24.14 -46.58
CA ALA A 493 0.11 -24.96 -45.58
C ALA A 493 0.74 -24.13 -44.45
N VAL A 494 1.17 -22.89 -44.73
CA VAL A 494 1.66 -21.96 -43.71
C VAL A 494 0.52 -21.53 -42.77
N LEU A 495 -0.64 -21.12 -43.30
CA LEU A 495 -1.82 -20.78 -42.49
C LEU A 495 -2.28 -21.96 -41.61
N GLN A 496 -2.29 -23.19 -42.16
CA GLN A 496 -2.62 -24.40 -41.40
C GLN A 496 -1.63 -24.64 -40.25
N SER A 497 -0.33 -24.44 -40.47
CA SER A 497 0.70 -24.62 -39.44
C SER A 497 0.57 -23.65 -38.25
N TRP A 498 -0.17 -22.55 -38.41
CA TRP A 498 -0.49 -21.64 -37.31
C TRP A 498 -1.68 -22.14 -36.50
N LEU A 499 -2.71 -22.70 -37.15
CA LEU A 499 -3.86 -23.33 -36.48
C LEU A 499 -3.44 -24.56 -35.67
N ASP A 500 -2.50 -25.36 -36.21
CA ASP A 500 -1.96 -26.55 -35.57
C ASP A 500 -1.00 -26.25 -34.38
N SER A 501 -0.66 -24.98 -34.12
CA SER A 501 0.38 -24.60 -33.18
C SER A 501 -0.06 -24.66 -31.71
N PRO A 502 0.60 -25.47 -30.85
CA PRO A 502 0.31 -25.49 -29.41
C PRO A 502 0.76 -24.20 -28.71
N ALA A 503 1.79 -23.51 -29.23
CA ALA A 503 2.46 -22.37 -28.60
C ALA A 503 1.65 -21.06 -28.56
N ALA A 504 0.48 -21.01 -29.22
CA ALA A 504 -0.47 -19.88 -29.18
C ALA A 504 -1.22 -19.75 -27.82
N GLY A 505 -0.52 -20.01 -26.72
CA GLY A 505 -0.95 -19.72 -25.35
C GLY A 505 0.06 -18.88 -24.56
N GLU A 506 1.31 -18.78 -25.02
CA GLU A 506 2.41 -18.14 -24.27
C GLU A 506 2.94 -16.86 -24.95
N ILE A 507 2.88 -16.77 -26.28
CA ILE A 507 3.50 -15.67 -27.06
C ILE A 507 2.46 -14.84 -27.84
N LEU A 508 1.42 -15.48 -28.38
CA LEU A 508 0.30 -14.86 -29.10
C LEU A 508 -1.01 -15.46 -28.60
N SER A 509 -2.09 -14.67 -28.58
CA SER A 509 -3.42 -15.23 -28.29
C SER A 509 -3.98 -15.98 -29.50
N ARG A 510 -4.76 -17.04 -29.25
CA ARG A 510 -5.44 -17.79 -30.32
C ARG A 510 -6.39 -16.92 -31.16
N SER A 511 -7.03 -15.91 -30.56
CA SER A 511 -7.85 -14.93 -31.30
C SER A 511 -7.05 -14.08 -32.30
N GLU A 512 -5.79 -13.72 -31.99
CA GLU A 512 -4.91 -13.01 -32.94
C GLU A 512 -4.52 -13.93 -34.12
N VAL A 513 -4.23 -15.21 -33.86
CA VAL A 513 -3.98 -16.23 -34.90
C VAL A 513 -5.22 -16.40 -35.81
N TYR A 514 -6.40 -16.58 -35.22
CA TYR A 514 -7.65 -16.73 -35.97
C TYR A 514 -7.96 -15.49 -36.82
N ARG A 515 -7.76 -14.27 -36.28
CA ARG A 515 -7.93 -13.01 -37.01
C ARG A 515 -7.02 -12.92 -38.25
N ALA A 516 -5.77 -13.35 -38.16
CA ALA A 516 -4.85 -13.37 -39.30
C ALA A 516 -5.33 -14.36 -40.40
N VAL A 517 -5.72 -15.58 -40.00
CA VAL A 517 -6.20 -16.62 -40.92
C VAL A 517 -7.53 -16.24 -41.59
N VAL A 518 -8.45 -15.57 -40.87
CA VAL A 518 -9.73 -15.08 -41.43
C VAL A 518 -9.51 -13.96 -42.47
N LYS A 519 -8.43 -13.18 -42.35
CA LYS A 519 -8.11 -12.08 -43.27
C LYS A 519 -7.35 -12.49 -44.53
N SER A 520 -6.38 -13.40 -44.42
CA SER A 520 -5.46 -13.73 -45.53
C SER A 520 -6.16 -14.18 -46.81
N ARG A 521 -5.74 -13.64 -47.97
CA ARG A 521 -6.24 -14.01 -49.30
C ARG A 521 -5.98 -15.46 -49.71
N TYR A 522 -5.13 -16.18 -48.98
CA TYR A 522 -4.84 -17.61 -49.19
C TYR A 522 -5.65 -18.54 -48.27
N ARG A 523 -6.56 -18.00 -47.46
CA ARG A 523 -7.43 -18.81 -46.60
C ARG A 523 -8.29 -19.78 -47.40
N THR A 524 -8.44 -20.99 -46.88
CA THR A 524 -9.34 -22.01 -47.43
C THR A 524 -10.58 -22.15 -46.55
N LEU A 525 -11.64 -22.78 -47.07
CA LEU A 525 -12.81 -23.11 -46.26
C LEU A 525 -12.45 -24.05 -45.10
N GLU A 526 -11.49 -24.96 -45.27
CA GLU A 526 -11.03 -25.86 -44.20
C GLU A 526 -10.30 -25.12 -43.08
N HIS A 527 -9.56 -24.05 -43.38
CA HIS A 527 -8.98 -23.20 -42.33
C HIS A 527 -10.10 -22.53 -41.51
N LEU A 528 -11.11 -21.97 -42.18
CA LEU A 528 -12.25 -21.34 -41.51
C LEU A 528 -13.07 -22.33 -40.69
N ARG A 529 -13.25 -23.57 -41.15
CA ARG A 529 -14.02 -24.63 -40.44
C ARG A 529 -13.39 -25.04 -39.09
N GLN A 530 -12.11 -24.79 -38.88
CA GLN A 530 -11.38 -25.08 -37.64
C GLN A 530 -11.48 -23.95 -36.59
N ILE A 531 -11.83 -22.74 -37.00
CA ILE A 531 -11.87 -21.55 -36.13
C ILE A 531 -13.21 -21.51 -35.36
N PRO A 532 -13.24 -21.03 -34.09
CA PRO A 532 -14.47 -20.74 -33.36
C PRO A 532 -15.48 -19.90 -34.15
N ALA A 533 -16.75 -20.28 -34.10
CA ALA A 533 -17.79 -19.65 -34.92
C ALA A 533 -17.99 -18.15 -34.60
N ASP A 534 -17.81 -17.75 -33.33
CA ASP A 534 -17.94 -16.36 -32.89
C ASP A 534 -16.86 -15.44 -33.47
N GLU A 535 -15.62 -15.89 -33.54
CA GLU A 535 -14.51 -15.13 -34.15
C GLU A 535 -14.72 -14.92 -35.66
N VAL A 536 -15.30 -15.91 -36.35
CA VAL A 536 -15.64 -15.82 -37.79
C VAL A 536 -16.87 -14.93 -38.04
N LEU A 537 -17.83 -14.87 -37.11
CA LEU A 537 -19.11 -14.16 -37.30
C LEU A 537 -19.13 -12.72 -36.77
N THR A 538 -18.42 -12.40 -35.69
CA THR A 538 -18.69 -11.18 -34.91
C THR A 538 -17.73 -10.01 -35.16
N ARG A 539 -16.52 -10.24 -35.71
CA ARG A 539 -15.44 -9.24 -35.71
C ARG A 539 -14.95 -8.83 -37.11
N HIS A 540 -15.38 -7.63 -37.49
CA HIS A 540 -14.82 -6.75 -38.53
C HIS A 540 -14.87 -7.15 -40.02
N GLU A 541 -15.01 -8.42 -40.40
CA GLU A 541 -15.18 -8.82 -41.82
C GLU A 541 -16.40 -9.73 -42.07
N PRO A 542 -17.64 -9.23 -41.87
CA PRO A 542 -18.86 -10.03 -42.03
C PRO A 542 -19.03 -10.58 -43.46
N ASP A 543 -18.51 -9.89 -44.48
CA ASP A 543 -18.61 -10.29 -45.90
C ASP A 543 -18.04 -11.69 -46.21
N VAL A 544 -17.13 -12.20 -45.38
CA VAL A 544 -16.50 -13.52 -45.56
C VAL A 544 -17.47 -14.61 -45.12
N ALA A 545 -17.95 -14.53 -43.87
CA ALA A 545 -18.93 -15.46 -43.32
C ALA A 545 -20.28 -15.34 -44.06
N LEU A 546 -20.70 -14.12 -44.40
CA LEU A 546 -21.96 -13.85 -45.10
C LEU A 546 -22.01 -14.53 -46.47
N LYS A 547 -20.93 -14.51 -47.27
CA LYS A 547 -20.90 -15.22 -48.55
C LYS A 547 -21.06 -16.73 -48.37
N ILE A 548 -20.32 -17.33 -47.43
CA ILE A 548 -20.37 -18.77 -47.14
C ILE A 548 -21.78 -19.16 -46.65
N LEU A 549 -22.39 -18.36 -45.75
CA LEU A 549 -23.74 -18.61 -45.24
C LEU A 549 -24.82 -18.41 -46.31
N LEU A 550 -24.68 -17.41 -47.20
CA LEU A 550 -25.59 -17.22 -48.34
C LEU A 550 -25.51 -18.38 -49.35
N GLU A 551 -24.32 -18.92 -49.60
CA GLU A 551 -24.14 -20.10 -50.46
C GLU A 551 -24.67 -21.39 -49.80
N HIS A 552 -24.44 -21.56 -48.49
CA HIS A 552 -24.80 -22.80 -47.76
C HIS A 552 -26.29 -22.86 -47.36
N CYS A 553 -26.88 -21.75 -46.91
CA CYS A 553 -28.32 -21.68 -46.59
C CYS A 553 -29.17 -21.45 -47.87
N GLY A 554 -28.66 -20.64 -48.80
CA GLY A 554 -29.33 -20.36 -50.08
C GLY A 554 -30.75 -19.83 -49.88
N ARG A 555 -31.73 -20.56 -50.44
CA ARG A 555 -33.17 -20.24 -50.34
C ARG A 555 -33.94 -21.15 -49.37
N SER A 556 -33.26 -21.99 -48.58
CA SER A 556 -33.95 -22.88 -47.63
C SER A 556 -34.30 -22.11 -46.35
N THR A 557 -35.59 -21.89 -46.13
CA THR A 557 -36.15 -21.36 -44.87
C THR A 557 -35.60 -22.08 -43.66
N ASP A 558 -35.61 -23.40 -43.73
CA ASP A 558 -35.30 -24.32 -42.64
C ASP A 558 -33.81 -24.19 -42.21
N ARG A 559 -32.91 -23.89 -43.17
CA ARG A 559 -31.51 -23.57 -42.89
C ARG A 559 -31.32 -22.20 -42.25
N TRP A 560 -32.09 -21.20 -42.67
CA TRP A 560 -32.06 -19.87 -42.05
C TRP A 560 -32.67 -19.89 -40.63
N GLU A 561 -33.70 -20.70 -40.39
CA GLU A 561 -34.25 -20.93 -39.04
C GLU A 561 -33.28 -21.71 -38.15
N ALA A 562 -32.62 -22.75 -38.67
CA ALA A 562 -31.55 -23.47 -37.97
C ALA A 562 -30.37 -22.55 -37.61
N LEU A 563 -29.97 -21.64 -38.52
CA LEU A 563 -28.93 -20.64 -38.25
C LEU A 563 -29.37 -19.65 -37.16
N ALA A 564 -30.62 -19.18 -37.20
CA ALA A 564 -31.14 -18.28 -36.17
C ALA A 564 -31.19 -18.94 -34.79
N ALA A 565 -31.55 -20.23 -34.72
CA ALA A 565 -31.55 -21.02 -33.49
C ALA A 565 -30.13 -21.39 -33.00
N ALA A 566 -29.15 -21.50 -33.91
CA ALA A 566 -27.75 -21.69 -33.54
C ALA A 566 -27.09 -20.39 -33.04
N MET A 567 -27.44 -19.23 -33.57
CA MET A 567 -26.80 -17.95 -33.21
C MET A 567 -27.19 -17.37 -31.83
N THR A 568 -28.05 -18.03 -31.06
CA THR A 568 -28.48 -17.60 -29.71
C THR A 568 -27.61 -18.20 -28.59
N PHE A 569 -26.28 -18.19 -28.73
CA PHE A 569 -25.38 -18.74 -27.71
C PHE A 569 -25.31 -17.86 -26.45
N ASP A 570 -25.48 -18.50 -25.28
CA ASP A 570 -25.08 -17.94 -23.99
C ASP A 570 -23.55 -17.89 -23.85
N TYR A 571 -23.06 -17.01 -22.98
CA TYR A 571 -21.69 -16.47 -23.07
C TYR A 571 -20.56 -17.34 -22.47
N ASP A 572 -20.87 -18.47 -21.83
CA ASP A 572 -19.97 -19.16 -20.88
C ASP A 572 -19.69 -20.66 -21.14
N ASP A 573 -20.23 -21.28 -22.20
CA ASP A 573 -20.01 -22.72 -22.52
C ASP A 573 -19.30 -22.95 -23.87
N GLU A 574 -18.82 -24.19 -24.10
CA GLU A 574 -17.86 -24.57 -25.17
C GLU A 574 -18.10 -23.92 -26.54
N LYS A 575 -17.15 -23.07 -26.99
CA LYS A 575 -17.17 -22.42 -28.31
C LYS A 575 -17.13 -23.44 -29.45
N ILE A 576 -18.25 -23.66 -30.12
CA ILE A 576 -18.30 -24.49 -31.34
C ILE A 576 -17.47 -23.89 -32.48
N THR A 577 -16.91 -24.72 -33.35
CA THR A 577 -16.22 -24.24 -34.56
C THR A 577 -17.21 -23.84 -35.65
N PHE A 578 -16.77 -22.97 -36.56
CA PHE A 578 -17.55 -22.59 -37.73
C PHE A 578 -17.88 -23.79 -38.64
N GLY A 579 -17.04 -24.85 -38.63
CA GLY A 579 -17.35 -26.12 -39.28
C GLY A 579 -18.52 -26.85 -38.63
N GLN A 580 -18.53 -26.96 -37.30
CA GLN A 580 -19.65 -27.55 -36.55
C GLN A 580 -20.95 -26.75 -36.75
N LEU A 581 -20.87 -25.42 -36.82
CA LEU A 581 -22.00 -24.57 -37.19
C LEU A 581 -22.52 -24.92 -38.58
N LEU A 582 -21.69 -24.85 -39.63
CA LEU A 582 -22.11 -25.16 -41.00
C LEU A 582 -22.68 -26.59 -41.14
N ASP A 583 -22.16 -27.53 -40.38
CA ASP A 583 -22.61 -28.93 -40.42
C ASP A 583 -23.98 -29.09 -39.73
N SER A 584 -24.27 -28.34 -38.66
CA SER A 584 -25.61 -28.34 -38.01
C SER A 584 -26.71 -27.66 -38.83
N LEU A 585 -26.35 -26.83 -39.81
CA LEU A 585 -27.28 -26.28 -40.81
C LEU A 585 -27.70 -27.30 -41.89
N ASN A 586 -27.17 -28.53 -41.87
CA ASN A 586 -27.61 -29.59 -42.76
C ASN A 586 -28.70 -30.43 -42.10
N PRO A 587 -29.86 -30.64 -42.77
CA PRO A 587 -30.96 -31.40 -42.17
C PRO A 587 -30.53 -32.85 -41.92
N THR A 588 -30.64 -33.28 -40.68
CA THR A 588 -30.37 -34.66 -40.25
C THR A 588 -31.18 -35.64 -41.11
N PRO A 589 -30.60 -36.73 -41.64
CA PRO A 589 -31.25 -37.61 -42.63
C PRO A 589 -32.34 -38.54 -42.04
N ALA A 590 -33.19 -38.00 -41.16
CA ALA A 590 -34.28 -38.68 -40.47
C ALA A 590 -35.69 -38.15 -40.85
N GLN A 591 -35.80 -36.96 -41.47
CA GLN A 591 -37.09 -36.38 -41.88
C GLN A 591 -37.47 -36.58 -43.35
N ALA A 592 -36.63 -37.26 -44.15
CA ALA A 592 -36.92 -37.61 -45.54
C ALA A 592 -37.92 -38.80 -45.69
N GLN A 593 -38.80 -39.04 -44.71
CA GLN A 593 -39.81 -40.12 -44.73
C GLN A 593 -41.21 -39.73 -44.23
N THR A 594 -41.64 -38.47 -44.41
CA THR A 594 -43.09 -38.13 -44.42
C THR A 594 -43.41 -36.96 -45.35
N SER A 595 -43.37 -37.20 -46.68
CA SER A 595 -44.17 -36.51 -47.72
C SER A 595 -44.08 -37.30 -49.03
#